data_AF-A0AAI9RLT7-F1
#
_entry.id   AF-A0AAI9RLT7-F1
#
_cell.length_a   1.000
_cell.length_b   1.000
_cell.length_c   1.000
_cell.angle_alpha   90.00
_cell.angle_beta   90.00
_cell.angle_gamma   90.00
#
_symmetry.space_group_name_H-M   'P 1'
#
loop_
_entity.id
_entity.type
_entity.pdbx_description
1 polymer ?
#
loop_
_entity_poly.entity_id
_entity_poly.type
_entity_poly.pdbx_seq_one_letter_code
_entity_poly.pdbx_strand_id
1 'polypeptide(L)'
;MNISVLNNLSVRLQNISQLYYKQVYVYEFERGNSVEYFSRANHYPLMNINLLLSERLKTVARNRRPYKVAGILHEFINNVDSEIVCINYYEMLFEPSLGVNPFDLFTNLSRNKTLIITWRGRIEGDYFIHAEPGHPEYTKYSTKDAIVIK
;
A
#
# COMPACT_ATOMS: atom_id res chain seq x y z
N MET A 1 8.62 -5.89 16.20
CA MET A 1 9.15 -6.82 15.18
C MET A 1 8.59 -8.21 15.44
N ASN A 2 7.82 -8.76 14.49
CA ASN A 2 7.23 -10.10 14.58
C ASN A 2 7.98 -11.04 13.63
N ILE A 3 8.77 -11.98 14.17
CA ILE A 3 9.61 -12.90 13.39
C ILE A 3 8.75 -13.81 12.49
N SER A 4 7.56 -14.19 12.95
CA SER A 4 6.62 -15.02 12.16
C SER A 4 6.18 -14.31 10.87
N VAL A 5 5.91 -13.01 10.96
CA VAL A 5 5.53 -12.17 9.80
C VAL A 5 6.66 -12.12 8.77
N LEU A 6 7.91 -11.96 9.22
CA LEU A 6 9.07 -11.90 8.33
C LEU A 6 9.28 -13.23 7.59
N ASN A 7 9.14 -14.35 8.28
CA ASN A 7 9.24 -15.68 7.65
C ASN A 7 8.10 -15.90 6.65
N ASN A 8 6.87 -15.50 6.99
CA ASN A 8 5.73 -15.58 6.06
C ASN A 8 5.96 -14.72 4.82
N LEU A 9 6.49 -13.50 4.97
CA LEU A 9 6.85 -12.63 3.85
C LEU A 9 7.83 -13.33 2.91
N SER A 10 8.94 -13.82 3.44
CA SER A 10 9.96 -14.52 2.63
C SER A 10 9.36 -15.71 1.86
N VAL A 11 8.51 -16.52 2.50
CA VAL A 11 7.85 -17.67 1.87
C VAL A 11 6.88 -17.23 0.77
N ARG A 12 6.03 -16.23 1.05
CA ARG A 12 5.02 -15.76 0.08
C ARG A 12 5.63 -15.09 -1.14
N LEU A 13 6.78 -14.44 -0.98
CA LEU A 13 7.47 -13.78 -2.09
C LEU A 13 8.12 -14.74 -3.09
N GLN A 14 8.41 -16.00 -2.72
CA GLN A 14 9.06 -16.97 -3.62
C GLN A 14 8.29 -17.22 -4.93
N ASN A 15 6.96 -17.14 -4.90
CA ASN A 15 6.10 -17.42 -6.07
C ASN A 15 5.21 -16.24 -6.46
N ILE A 16 5.41 -15.06 -5.86
CA ILE A 16 4.49 -13.94 -6.07
C ILE A 16 4.51 -13.43 -7.51
N SER A 17 5.63 -13.55 -8.21
CA SER A 17 5.79 -13.14 -9.61
C SER A 17 4.87 -13.88 -10.58
N GLN A 18 4.32 -15.04 -10.18
CA GLN A 18 3.39 -15.84 -10.97
C GLN A 18 1.93 -15.36 -10.85
N LEU A 19 1.64 -14.46 -9.92
CA LEU A 19 0.30 -13.94 -9.70
C LEU A 19 0.00 -12.74 -10.60
N TYR A 20 -1.26 -12.61 -11.01
CA TYR A 20 -1.71 -11.45 -11.77
C TYR A 20 -1.67 -10.15 -10.95
N TYR A 21 -2.05 -10.24 -9.67
CA TYR A 21 -1.94 -9.16 -8.70
C TYR A 21 -0.88 -9.51 -7.65
N LYS A 22 0.24 -8.78 -7.65
CA LYS A 22 1.42 -9.07 -6.84
C LYS A 22 1.45 -8.20 -5.58
N GLN A 23 0.32 -8.13 -4.87
CA GLN A 23 0.17 -7.32 -3.66
C GLN A 23 0.09 -8.18 -2.40
N VAL A 24 0.93 -7.84 -1.43
CA VAL A 24 0.95 -8.44 -0.09
C VAL A 24 0.66 -7.35 0.92
N TYR A 25 -0.42 -7.52 1.68
CA TYR A 25 -0.72 -6.66 2.81
C TYR A 25 -0.22 -7.31 4.09
N VAL A 26 0.60 -6.59 4.84
CA VAL A 26 1.09 -7.00 6.15
C VAL A 26 0.25 -6.31 7.21
N TYR A 27 -0.50 -7.09 7.98
CA TYR A 27 -1.37 -6.58 9.01
C TYR A 27 -0.56 -6.15 10.24
N GLU A 28 -0.53 -4.85 10.50
CA GLU A 28 0.25 -4.21 11.55
C GLU A 28 -0.64 -3.31 12.41
N PHE A 29 -1.86 -3.77 12.71
CA PHE A 29 -2.92 -3.01 13.39
C PHE A 29 -2.39 -2.07 14.48
N GLU A 30 -2.64 -0.77 14.30
CA GLU A 30 -2.18 0.35 15.15
C GLU A 30 -0.66 0.50 15.35
N ARG A 31 0.11 -0.60 15.37
CA ARG A 31 1.54 -0.63 15.65
C ARG A 31 2.21 -1.75 14.86
N GLY A 32 3.35 -1.43 14.25
CA GLY A 32 4.22 -2.41 13.60
C GLY A 32 5.24 -1.71 12.71
N ASN A 33 6.35 -2.43 12.48
CA ASN A 33 7.48 -1.97 11.67
C ASN A 33 8.10 -3.10 10.86
N SER A 34 7.36 -4.19 10.64
CA SER A 34 7.82 -5.40 9.97
C SER A 34 8.10 -5.13 8.50
N VAL A 35 7.29 -4.30 7.82
CA VAL A 35 7.54 -3.91 6.42
C VAL A 35 8.79 -3.04 6.30
N GLU A 36 8.97 -2.08 7.21
CA GLU A 36 10.17 -1.23 7.25
C GLU A 36 11.43 -2.05 7.57
N TYR A 37 11.34 -2.94 8.55
CA TYR A 37 12.43 -3.86 8.88
C TYR A 37 12.77 -4.78 7.70
N PHE A 38 11.75 -5.38 7.08
CA PHE A 38 11.92 -6.28 5.93
C PHE A 38 12.54 -5.54 4.74
N SER A 39 12.09 -4.31 4.47
CA SER A 39 12.71 -3.43 3.48
C SER A 39 14.19 -3.23 3.77
N ARG A 40 14.54 -2.81 4.99
CA ARG A 40 15.93 -2.54 5.38
C ARG A 40 16.81 -3.78 5.30
N ALA A 41 16.32 -4.92 5.77
CA ALA A 41 17.06 -6.18 5.78
C ALA A 41 17.34 -6.71 4.37
N ASN A 42 16.43 -6.48 3.42
CA ASN A 42 16.55 -6.98 2.05
C ASN A 42 16.95 -5.89 1.03
N HIS A 43 17.23 -4.67 1.49
CA HIS A 43 17.54 -3.51 0.65
C HIS A 43 16.45 -3.17 -0.39
N TYR A 44 15.18 -3.49 -0.09
CA TYR A 44 14.07 -3.08 -0.94
C TYR A 44 13.69 -1.63 -0.68
N PRO A 45 13.35 -0.84 -1.71
CA PRO A 45 12.87 0.53 -1.55
C PRO A 45 11.62 0.60 -0.64
N LEU A 46 11.67 1.47 0.38
CA LEU A 46 10.51 1.81 1.23
C LEU A 46 9.96 3.17 0.82
N MET A 47 8.72 3.19 0.36
CA MET A 47 8.04 4.41 -0.07
C MET A 47 7.07 4.90 1.00
N ASN A 48 7.27 6.14 1.45
CA ASN A 48 6.30 6.91 2.23
C ASN A 48 5.40 7.70 1.28
N ILE A 49 4.17 7.23 1.08
CA ILE A 49 3.25 7.79 0.10
C ILE A 49 2.71 9.15 0.54
N ASN A 50 2.47 9.34 1.83
CA ASN A 50 2.02 10.60 2.41
C ASN A 50 3.05 11.71 2.15
N LEU A 51 4.34 11.42 2.39
CA LEU A 51 5.43 12.36 2.12
C LEU A 51 5.53 12.67 0.63
N LEU A 52 5.57 11.64 -0.21
CA LEU A 52 5.63 11.76 -1.66
C LEU A 52 4.51 12.65 -2.23
N LEU A 53 3.26 12.37 -1.84
CA LEU A 53 2.11 13.14 -2.33
C LEU A 53 2.09 14.56 -1.75
N SER A 54 2.46 14.73 -0.48
CA SER A 54 2.54 16.06 0.13
C SER A 54 3.51 16.99 -0.61
N GLU A 55 4.67 16.45 -1.02
CA GLU A 55 5.66 17.18 -1.83
C GLU A 55 5.14 17.47 -3.24
N ARG A 56 4.64 16.45 -3.95
CA ARG A 56 4.22 16.56 -5.35
C ARG A 56 2.93 17.36 -5.55
N LEU A 57 2.04 17.40 -4.56
CA LEU A 57 0.77 18.12 -4.63
C LEU A 57 0.83 19.53 -4.03
N LYS A 58 1.97 19.95 -3.47
CA LYS A 58 2.13 21.25 -2.80
C LYS A 58 1.75 22.43 -3.71
N THR A 59 2.08 22.35 -4.99
CA THR A 59 1.79 23.39 -6.00
C THR A 59 0.55 23.07 -6.83
N VAL A 60 -0.12 21.94 -6.59
CA VAL A 60 -1.28 21.50 -7.35
C VAL A 60 -2.56 22.02 -6.68
N ALA A 61 -3.32 22.83 -7.42
CA ALA A 61 -4.62 23.32 -6.99
C ALA A 61 -5.54 22.16 -6.59
N ARG A 62 -6.32 22.32 -5.51
CA ARG A 62 -7.11 21.23 -4.90
C ARG A 62 -8.00 20.50 -5.90
N ASN A 63 -8.71 21.24 -6.73
CA ASN A 63 -9.58 20.71 -7.79
C ASN A 63 -8.86 19.91 -8.88
N ARG A 64 -7.53 19.99 -8.98
CA ARG A 64 -6.70 19.23 -9.93
C ARG A 64 -6.04 17.99 -9.32
N ARG A 65 -6.02 17.87 -7.99
CA ARG A 65 -5.32 16.78 -7.29
C ARG A 65 -5.85 15.39 -7.66
N PRO A 66 -7.17 15.14 -7.76
CA PRO A 66 -7.68 13.81 -8.13
C PRO A 66 -7.12 13.26 -9.43
N TYR A 67 -6.93 14.14 -10.42
CA TYR A 67 -6.40 13.78 -11.73
C TYR A 67 -4.88 13.56 -11.76
N LYS A 68 -4.17 13.85 -10.66
CA LYS A 68 -2.71 13.77 -10.56
C LYS A 68 -2.22 12.61 -9.71
N VAL A 69 -2.94 12.24 -8.64
CA VAL A 69 -2.48 11.25 -7.65
C VAL A 69 -2.09 9.93 -8.29
N ALA A 70 -2.98 9.34 -9.10
CA ALA A 70 -2.72 8.06 -9.75
C ALA A 70 -1.50 8.13 -10.70
N GLY A 71 -1.39 9.22 -11.47
CA GLY A 71 -0.27 9.44 -12.38
C GLY A 71 1.07 9.59 -11.65
N ILE A 72 1.09 10.34 -10.53
CA ILE A 72 2.27 10.50 -9.68
C ILE A 72 2.72 9.13 -9.16
N LEU A 73 1.81 8.35 -8.58
CA LEU A 73 2.17 7.04 -8.02
C LEU A 73 2.61 6.04 -9.09
N HIS A 74 1.97 6.04 -10.25
CA HIS A 74 2.39 5.22 -11.38
C HIS A 74 3.78 5.59 -11.90
N GLU A 75 4.06 6.88 -12.05
CA GLU A 75 5.40 7.37 -12.45
C GLU A 75 6.46 6.91 -11.43
N PHE A 76 6.23 7.18 -10.15
CA PHE A 76 7.23 6.86 -9.13
C PHE A 76 7.48 5.37 -8.98
N ILE A 77 6.43 4.57 -8.77
CA ILE A 77 6.58 3.16 -8.43
C ILE A 77 7.15 2.37 -9.61
N ASN A 78 6.76 2.69 -10.84
CA ASN A 78 7.31 1.98 -12.00
C ASN A 78 8.74 2.39 -12.33
N ASN A 79 9.16 3.62 -12.02
CA ASN A 79 10.53 4.09 -12.23
C ASN A 79 11.50 3.65 -11.14
N VAL A 80 11.03 3.01 -10.05
CA VAL A 80 11.92 2.39 -9.07
C VAL A 80 12.66 1.23 -9.73
N ASP A 81 13.99 1.25 -9.63
CA ASP A 81 14.87 0.15 -10.07
C ASP A 81 14.87 -1.01 -9.07
N SER A 82 13.68 -1.58 -8.88
CA SER A 82 13.43 -2.77 -8.08
C SER A 82 12.11 -3.40 -8.51
N GLU A 83 12.05 -4.73 -8.54
CA GLU A 83 10.78 -5.44 -8.78
C GLU A 83 9.86 -5.42 -7.56
N ILE A 84 10.44 -5.30 -6.35
CA ILE A 84 9.72 -5.30 -5.07
C ILE A 84 9.79 -3.90 -4.46
N VAL A 85 8.63 -3.35 -4.12
CA VAL A 85 8.52 -2.04 -3.47
C VAL A 85 7.73 -2.19 -2.17
N CYS A 86 8.32 -1.77 -1.06
CA CYS A 86 7.64 -1.69 0.22
C CYS A 86 6.90 -0.34 0.32
N ILE A 87 5.65 -0.35 0.75
CA ILE A 87 4.79 0.82 0.87
C ILE A 87 4.33 0.96 2.32
N ASN A 88 4.51 2.16 2.86
CA ASN A 88 4.03 2.53 4.18
C ASN A 88 3.51 3.97 4.15
N TYR A 89 2.80 4.38 5.20
CA TYR A 89 2.28 5.74 5.37
C TYR A 89 1.55 6.25 4.11
N TYR A 90 0.41 5.66 3.77
CA TYR A 90 -0.38 6.01 2.58
C TYR A 90 -1.80 6.43 2.91
N GLU A 91 -2.10 6.64 4.20
CA GLU A 91 -3.44 6.94 4.71
C GLU A 91 -4.02 8.22 4.08
N MET A 92 -3.18 9.15 3.61
CA MET A 92 -3.61 10.33 2.87
C MET A 92 -4.44 9.98 1.62
N LEU A 93 -4.23 8.80 1.02
CA LEU A 93 -5.01 8.35 -0.15
C LEU A 93 -6.49 8.15 0.15
N PHE A 94 -6.89 7.97 1.41
CA PHE A 94 -8.31 7.84 1.79
C PHE A 94 -9.03 9.19 1.89
N GLU A 95 -8.30 10.31 1.80
CA GLU A 95 -8.88 11.65 1.88
C GLU A 95 -9.81 11.90 0.68
N PRO A 96 -11.12 12.17 0.89
CA PRO A 96 -12.09 12.21 -0.19
C PRO A 96 -11.77 13.22 -1.30
N SER A 97 -11.09 14.33 -0.97
CA SER A 97 -10.71 15.33 -1.97
C SER A 97 -9.62 14.86 -2.94
N LEU A 98 -8.94 13.74 -2.66
CA LEU A 98 -8.06 13.09 -3.62
C LEU A 98 -8.81 12.20 -4.60
N GLY A 99 -10.06 11.80 -4.33
CA GLY A 99 -10.92 11.12 -5.30
C GLY A 99 -10.34 9.83 -5.90
N VAL A 100 -9.48 9.14 -5.16
CA VAL A 100 -8.88 7.86 -5.57
C VAL A 100 -9.32 6.74 -4.64
N ASN A 101 -9.43 5.53 -5.18
CA ASN A 101 -9.52 4.32 -4.36
C ASN A 101 -8.10 3.75 -4.16
N PRO A 102 -7.58 3.72 -2.91
CA PRO A 102 -6.22 3.24 -2.65
C PRO A 102 -6.00 1.77 -3.06
N PHE A 103 -7.01 0.91 -2.85
CA PHE A 103 -6.91 -0.51 -3.17
C PHE A 103 -6.91 -0.77 -4.67
N ASP A 104 -7.77 -0.08 -5.42
CA ASP A 104 -7.77 -0.18 -6.89
C ASP A 104 -6.44 0.33 -7.46
N LEU A 105 -5.90 1.40 -6.88
CA LEU A 105 -4.62 1.96 -7.29
C LEU A 105 -3.47 0.97 -7.07
N PHE A 106 -3.35 0.41 -5.86
CA PHE A 106 -2.32 -0.60 -5.56
C PHE A 106 -2.51 -1.88 -6.36
N THR A 107 -3.75 -2.34 -6.55
CA THR A 107 -4.05 -3.53 -7.37
C THR A 107 -3.55 -3.33 -8.80
N ASN A 108 -3.81 -2.17 -9.40
CA ASN A 108 -3.34 -1.85 -10.74
C ASN A 108 -1.80 -1.76 -10.82
N LEU A 109 -1.16 -1.10 -9.85
CA LEU A 109 0.30 -1.01 -9.77
C LEU A 109 0.97 -2.38 -9.55
N SER A 110 0.29 -3.28 -8.83
CA SER A 110 0.78 -4.61 -8.50
C SER A 110 0.86 -5.56 -9.71
N ARG A 111 0.32 -5.16 -10.87
CA ARG A 111 0.49 -5.90 -12.13
C ARG A 111 1.93 -5.82 -12.61
N ASN A 112 2.58 -4.67 -12.40
CA ASN A 112 3.94 -4.41 -12.89
C ASN A 112 4.99 -4.70 -11.82
N LYS A 113 4.77 -4.23 -10.59
CA LYS A 113 5.68 -4.38 -9.45
C LYS A 113 5.07 -5.29 -8.39
N THR A 114 5.91 -5.95 -7.60
CA THR A 114 5.46 -6.60 -6.36
C THR A 114 5.37 -5.57 -5.26
N LEU A 115 4.21 -5.43 -4.63
CA LEU A 115 3.97 -4.45 -3.58
C LEU A 115 3.84 -5.13 -2.21
N ILE A 116 4.66 -4.71 -1.25
CA ILE A 116 4.53 -5.12 0.16
C ILE A 116 3.99 -3.92 0.91
N ILE A 117 2.73 -3.96 1.31
CA ILE A 117 1.97 -2.80 1.81
C ILE A 117 1.66 -3.02 3.28
N THR A 118 2.04 -2.10 4.14
CA THR A 118 1.58 -2.10 5.54
C THR A 118 0.05 -1.91 5.58
N TRP A 119 -0.69 -2.65 6.40
CA TRP A 119 -2.11 -2.39 6.66
C TRP A 119 -2.32 -2.08 8.15
N ARG A 120 -2.79 -0.87 8.45
CA ARG A 120 -3.03 -0.41 9.85
C ARG A 120 -4.50 -0.23 10.21
N GLY A 121 -5.41 -0.33 9.24
CA GLY A 121 -6.85 -0.38 9.51
C GLY A 121 -7.27 -1.73 10.10
N ARG A 122 -8.56 -1.93 10.36
CA ARG A 122 -9.06 -3.24 10.84
C ARG A 122 -9.14 -4.26 9.71
N ILE A 123 -9.10 -5.54 10.07
CA ILE A 123 -9.52 -6.63 9.19
C ILE A 123 -10.64 -7.39 9.88
N GLU A 124 -11.82 -7.39 9.29
CA GLU A 124 -13.01 -8.08 9.79
C GLU A 124 -13.52 -9.06 8.72
N GLY A 125 -13.43 -10.37 8.99
CA GLY A 125 -13.68 -11.40 7.99
C GLY A 125 -12.76 -11.25 6.78
N ASP A 126 -13.36 -11.15 5.59
CA ASP A 126 -12.67 -10.99 4.30
C ASP A 126 -12.60 -9.53 3.83
N TYR A 127 -12.58 -8.58 4.77
CA TYR A 127 -12.58 -7.16 4.47
C TYR A 127 -11.49 -6.39 5.20
N PHE A 128 -10.78 -5.55 4.45
CA PHE A 128 -10.04 -4.41 4.98
C PHE A 128 -11.01 -3.29 5.31
N ILE A 129 -10.86 -2.69 6.50
CA ILE A 129 -11.70 -1.58 6.98
C ILE A 129 -10.81 -0.41 7.41
N HIS A 130 -10.96 0.73 6.73
CA HIS A 130 -10.34 2.01 7.12
C HIS A 130 -11.40 2.96 7.67
N ALA A 131 -11.05 3.65 8.76
CA ALA A 131 -11.92 4.54 9.54
C ALA A 131 -13.22 3.90 10.08
N GLU A 132 -13.96 4.65 10.90
CA GLU A 132 -15.24 4.20 11.46
C GLU A 132 -16.42 4.48 10.50
N PRO A 133 -17.49 3.67 10.53
CA PRO A 133 -18.72 3.97 9.81
C PRO A 133 -19.22 5.39 10.11
N GLY A 134 -19.56 6.14 9.06
CA GLY A 134 -19.96 7.55 9.16
C GLY A 134 -18.82 8.56 9.02
N HIS A 135 -17.56 8.11 9.06
CA HIS A 135 -16.41 8.96 8.73
C HIS A 135 -16.28 9.15 7.20
N PRO A 136 -15.90 10.34 6.69
CA PRO A 136 -15.73 10.57 5.25
C PRO A 136 -14.71 9.64 4.58
N GLU A 137 -13.70 9.19 5.33
CA GLU A 137 -12.68 8.25 4.84
C GLU A 137 -13.10 6.77 4.95
N TYR A 138 -14.29 6.48 5.49
CA TYR A 138 -14.74 5.10 5.70
C TYR A 138 -14.67 4.28 4.42
N THR A 139 -13.87 3.23 4.43
CA THR A 139 -13.69 2.34 3.28
C THR A 139 -13.74 0.89 3.75
N LYS A 140 -14.48 0.08 3.00
CA LYS A 140 -14.53 -1.38 3.16
C LYS A 140 -14.17 -2.04 1.84
N TYR A 141 -13.10 -2.83 1.82
CA TYR A 141 -12.60 -3.46 0.60
C TYR A 141 -12.34 -4.96 0.81
N SER A 142 -12.61 -5.79 -0.19
CA SER A 142 -12.43 -7.24 -0.06
C SER A 142 -10.95 -7.63 -0.08
N THR A 143 -10.57 -8.60 0.75
CA THR A 143 -9.19 -9.15 0.79
C THR A 143 -8.92 -10.16 -0.33
N LYS A 144 -9.91 -10.54 -1.14
CA LYS A 144 -9.81 -11.66 -2.10
C LYS A 144 -8.70 -11.53 -3.13
N ASP A 145 -8.43 -10.31 -3.59
CA ASP A 145 -7.40 -10.02 -4.60
C ASP A 145 -6.02 -9.70 -3.99
N ALA A 146 -5.83 -10.00 -2.71
CA ALA A 146 -4.63 -9.67 -1.95
C ALA A 146 -4.16 -10.83 -1.08
N ILE A 147 -2.84 -10.99 -0.97
CA ILE A 147 -2.27 -11.86 0.07
C ILE A 147 -2.25 -11.07 1.37
N VAL A 148 -2.81 -11.61 2.44
CA VAL A 148 -2.78 -10.99 3.78
C VAL A 148 -1.90 -11.81 4.71
N ILE A 149 -0.93 -11.16 5.35
CA ILE A 149 -0.06 -11.74 6.39
C ILE A 149 -0.42 -11.09 7.73
N LYS A 150 -0.62 -11.90 8.76
CA LYS A 150 -0.97 -11.47 10.13
C LYS A 150 0.10 -11.91 11.13
#